data_AF-A0A916TXX1-F1
#
_entry.id   AF-A0A916TXX1-F1
#
_cell.length_a   1.000
_cell.length_b   1.000
_cell.length_c   1.000
_cell.angle_alpha   90.00
_cell.angle_beta   90.00
_cell.angle_gamma   90.00
#
_symmetry.space_group_name_H-M   'P 1'
#
loop_
_entity.id
_entity.type
_entity.pdbx_description
1 polymer ?
#
loop_
_entity_poly.entity_id
_entity_poly.type
_entity_poly.pdbx_seq_one_letter_code
_entity_poly.pdbx_strand_id
1 'polypeptide(L)'
;MVNVLQTVNPILLFLALTAPAAAREENQPASGARYVAMGSSFASGSGVAPYAPSAPARCQRSTRNYAQLLAKKLDLYLVDVTCGGRDYRPHPGALERASGAD
;
A
#
# COMPACT_ATOMS: atom_id res chain seq x y z
N MET A 1 -8.79 -60.33 -19.00
CA MET A 1 -8.11 -59.04 -19.23
C MET A 1 -9.16 -57.96 -18.99
N VAL A 2 -9.23 -57.44 -17.77
CA VAL A 2 -10.35 -56.59 -17.31
C VAL A 2 -9.99 -55.14 -17.59
N ASN A 3 -10.78 -54.52 -18.45
CA ASN A 3 -10.72 -53.11 -18.78
C ASN A 3 -11.43 -52.32 -17.65
N VAL A 4 -10.68 -51.71 -16.73
CA VAL A 4 -11.23 -50.92 -15.62
C VAL A 4 -11.12 -49.43 -15.97
N LEU A 5 -12.01 -48.98 -16.83
CA LEU A 5 -12.46 -47.59 -16.80
C LEU A 5 -13.72 -47.54 -15.91
N GLN A 6 -13.86 -46.48 -15.13
CA GLN A 6 -15.07 -46.09 -14.36
C GLN A 6 -15.30 -46.73 -12.97
N THR A 7 -14.44 -46.39 -12.01
CA THR A 7 -14.93 -46.11 -10.64
C THR A 7 -14.01 -45.10 -9.97
N VAL A 8 -13.96 -43.88 -10.51
CA VAL A 8 -13.50 -42.73 -9.73
C VAL A 8 -14.50 -42.53 -8.60
N ASN A 9 -14.07 -42.89 -7.39
CA ASN A 9 -14.84 -42.90 -6.17
C ASN A 9 -15.43 -41.50 -5.87
N PRO A 10 -16.76 -41.31 -5.83
CA PRO A 10 -17.38 -39.99 -5.63
C PRO A 10 -17.12 -39.42 -4.22
N ILE A 11 -16.61 -40.23 -3.29
CA ILE A 11 -16.33 -39.82 -1.91
C ILE A 11 -15.14 -38.83 -1.86
N LEU A 12 -14.21 -38.89 -2.81
CA LEU A 12 -13.04 -38.01 -2.83
C LEU A 12 -13.34 -36.58 -3.31
N LEU A 13 -14.50 -36.32 -3.94
CA LEU A 13 -14.87 -34.98 -4.38
C LEU A 13 -15.60 -34.17 -3.29
N PHE A 14 -16.14 -34.83 -2.25
CA PHE A 14 -16.90 -34.16 -1.18
C PHE A 14 -16.04 -33.61 -0.04
N LEU A 15 -14.83 -34.14 0.19
CA LEU A 15 -13.98 -33.65 1.30
C LEU A 15 -13.22 -32.34 1.00
N ALA A 16 -13.20 -31.87 -0.25
CA ALA A 16 -12.56 -30.60 -0.60
C ALA A 16 -13.45 -29.36 -0.40
N LEU A 17 -14.73 -29.54 0.00
CA LEU A 17 -15.72 -28.45 0.08
C LEU A 17 -16.02 -27.99 1.52
N THR A 18 -15.32 -28.53 2.53
CA THR A 18 -15.48 -28.15 3.95
C THR A 18 -14.21 -27.56 4.53
N ALA A 19 -13.48 -26.74 3.77
CA ALA A 19 -12.57 -25.80 4.39
C ALA A 19 -13.41 -24.94 5.38
N PRO A 20 -13.06 -24.88 6.68
CA PRO A 20 -13.82 -24.05 7.60
C PRO A 20 -13.68 -22.61 7.13
N ALA A 21 -14.79 -22.00 6.73
CA ALA A 21 -14.91 -20.57 6.51
C ALA A 21 -14.64 -19.75 7.80
N ALA A 22 -14.38 -20.42 8.93
CA ALA A 22 -14.22 -19.85 10.26
C ALA A 22 -12.83 -19.26 10.56
N ALA A 23 -11.92 -19.19 9.59
CA ALA A 23 -10.63 -18.54 9.78
C ALA A 23 -10.26 -17.63 8.59
N ARG A 24 -11.22 -16.87 8.07
CA ARG A 24 -10.84 -15.50 7.69
C ARG A 24 -10.68 -14.77 9.01
N GLU A 25 -9.47 -14.76 9.54
CA GLU A 25 -9.10 -13.74 10.51
C GLU A 25 -9.38 -12.42 9.80
N GLU A 26 -10.46 -11.75 10.22
CA GLU A 26 -10.78 -10.41 9.76
C GLU A 26 -9.72 -9.50 10.38
N ASN A 27 -8.51 -9.53 9.80
CA ASN A 27 -7.39 -8.66 10.12
C ASN A 27 -7.67 -7.25 9.59
N GLN A 28 -8.87 -6.76 9.89
CA GLN A 28 -9.28 -5.41 9.61
C GLN A 28 -8.93 -4.58 10.84
N PRO A 29 -8.22 -3.46 10.67
CA PRO A 29 -7.89 -2.60 11.79
C PRO A 29 -9.17 -2.13 12.47
N ALA A 30 -9.15 -2.03 13.80
CA ALA A 30 -10.25 -1.42 14.54
C ALA A 30 -10.48 0.02 14.03
N SER A 31 -11.74 0.46 14.01
CA SER A 31 -12.07 1.87 13.80
C SER A 31 -11.30 2.73 14.82
N GLY A 32 -10.82 3.88 14.35
CA GLY A 32 -9.92 4.78 15.07
C GLY A 32 -8.47 4.31 15.18
N ALA A 33 -8.11 3.13 14.67
CA ALA A 33 -6.72 2.66 14.75
C ALA A 33 -5.77 3.62 14.02
N ARG A 34 -4.57 3.75 14.58
CA ARG A 34 -3.54 4.65 14.05
C ARG A 34 -2.94 4.06 12.78
N TYR A 35 -3.05 4.80 11.69
CA TYR A 35 -2.48 4.44 10.39
C TYR A 35 -1.39 5.44 10.02
N VAL A 36 -0.16 4.97 9.81
CA VAL A 36 0.95 5.80 9.35
C VAL A 36 1.22 5.51 7.89
N ALA A 37 1.08 6.51 7.03
CA ALA A 37 1.37 6.39 5.60
C ALA A 37 2.70 7.05 5.26
N MET A 38 3.61 6.27 4.66
CA MET A 38 4.93 6.70 4.22
C MET A 38 5.10 6.40 2.73
N GLY A 39 5.93 7.19 2.04
CA GLY A 39 6.30 6.91 0.65
C GLY A 39 6.62 8.17 -0.16
N SER A 40 6.95 7.94 -1.43
CA SER A 40 7.39 8.96 -2.39
C SER A 40 6.21 9.53 -3.22
N SER A 41 6.45 9.91 -4.47
CA SER A 41 5.49 10.63 -5.34
C SER A 41 4.21 9.85 -5.63
N PHE A 42 4.30 8.53 -5.77
CA PHE A 42 3.13 7.68 -5.94
C PHE A 42 2.26 7.67 -4.68
N ALA A 43 2.91 7.59 -3.51
CA ALA A 43 2.22 7.59 -2.23
C ALA A 43 1.64 8.96 -1.87
N SER A 44 2.35 10.04 -2.20
CA SER A 44 1.89 11.41 -1.96
C SER A 44 0.75 11.83 -2.87
N GLY A 45 0.54 11.13 -4.00
CA GLY A 45 -0.41 11.54 -5.01
C GLY A 45 0.04 12.80 -5.76
N SER A 46 1.36 12.94 -6.00
CA SER A 46 1.89 14.03 -6.83
C SER A 46 1.17 14.09 -8.17
N GLY A 47 0.72 15.28 -8.57
CA GLY A 47 -0.11 15.48 -9.77
C GLY A 47 -1.62 15.40 -9.52
N VAL A 48 -2.06 15.01 -8.32
CA VAL A 48 -3.48 14.93 -7.95
C VAL A 48 -3.84 16.08 -7.00
N ALA A 49 -4.47 17.13 -7.51
CA ALA A 49 -4.96 18.24 -6.69
C ALA A 49 -6.27 17.88 -5.95
N PRO A 50 -6.59 18.56 -4.83
CA PRO A 50 -5.82 19.62 -4.17
C PRO A 50 -4.71 19.07 -3.26
N TYR A 51 -3.72 19.91 -2.96
CA TYR A 51 -2.61 19.57 -2.07
C TYR A 51 -2.88 20.03 -0.63
N ALA A 52 -2.43 19.23 0.34
CA ALA A 52 -2.59 19.50 1.74
C ALA A 52 -1.78 20.73 2.16
N PRO A 53 -2.39 21.79 2.70
CA PRO A 53 -1.68 23.01 3.09
C PRO A 53 -0.75 22.78 4.29
N SER A 54 -1.01 21.75 5.09
CA SER A 54 -0.14 21.32 6.20
C SER A 54 1.12 20.60 5.74
N ALA A 55 1.20 20.19 4.46
CA ALA A 55 2.38 19.56 3.91
C ALA A 55 3.30 20.59 3.26
N PRO A 56 4.63 20.41 3.31
CA PRO A 56 5.51 21.24 2.50
C PRO A 56 5.14 21.16 1.03
N ALA A 57 5.03 22.30 0.34
CA ALA A 57 4.57 22.37 -1.05
C ALA A 57 5.36 21.44 -1.99
N ARG A 58 6.69 21.35 -1.78
CA ARG A 58 7.59 20.44 -2.51
C ARG A 58 7.20 18.97 -2.42
N CYS A 59 6.52 18.55 -1.35
CA CYS A 59 6.08 17.17 -1.18
C CYS A 59 4.86 16.84 -2.03
N GLN A 60 4.16 17.84 -2.58
CA GLN A 60 2.98 17.67 -3.44
C GLN A 60 2.01 16.61 -2.88
N ARG A 61 1.77 16.67 -1.57
CA ARG A 61 0.92 15.70 -0.89
C ARG A 61 -0.54 16.03 -1.17
N SER A 62 -1.18 15.19 -1.97
CA SER A 62 -2.60 15.30 -2.28
C SER A 62 -3.46 15.02 -1.05
N THR A 63 -4.53 15.79 -0.87
CA THR A 63 -5.59 15.43 0.09
C THR A 63 -6.47 14.27 -0.41
N ARG A 64 -6.15 13.73 -1.60
CA ARG A 64 -6.85 12.62 -2.28
C ARG A 64 -5.89 11.48 -2.63
N ASN A 65 -4.75 11.39 -1.96
CA ASN A 65 -3.85 10.25 -2.13
C ASN A 65 -4.49 8.95 -1.58
N TYR A 66 -3.89 7.80 -1.88
CA TYR A 66 -4.46 6.51 -1.50
C TYR A 66 -4.65 6.37 0.02
N ALA A 67 -3.74 6.92 0.83
CA ALA A 67 -3.78 6.83 2.28
C ALA A 67 -4.97 7.60 2.85
N GLN A 68 -5.25 8.80 2.34
CA GLN A 68 -6.43 9.59 2.72
C GLN A 68 -7.73 8.83 2.40
N LEU A 69 -7.81 8.21 1.22
CA LEU A 69 -8.97 7.43 0.81
C LEU A 69 -9.16 6.18 1.67
N LEU A 70 -8.07 5.48 1.96
CA LEU A 70 -8.09 4.26 2.78
C LEU A 70 -8.48 4.59 4.23
N ALA A 71 -7.88 5.63 4.82
CA ALA A 71 -8.20 6.07 6.17
C ALA A 71 -9.66 6.47 6.31
N LYS A 72 -10.22 7.18 5.33
CA LYS A 72 -11.65 7.51 5.32
C LYS A 72 -12.52 6.26 5.19
N LYS A 73 -12.13 5.29 4.36
CA LYS A 73 -12.91 4.06 4.12
C LYS A 73 -12.96 3.14 5.34
N LEU A 74 -11.85 3.07 6.09
CA LEU A 74 -11.70 2.17 7.23
C LEU A 74 -11.82 2.90 8.59
N ASP A 75 -12.19 4.18 8.56
CA ASP A 75 -12.31 5.04 9.74
C ASP A 75 -11.03 5.05 10.61
N LEU A 76 -9.87 5.32 10.00
CA LEU A 76 -8.56 5.27 10.66
C LEU A 76 -8.01 6.65 11.01
N TYR A 77 -7.27 6.73 12.12
CA TYR A 77 -6.53 7.93 12.48
C TYR A 77 -5.22 8.02 11.69
N LEU A 78 -5.23 8.80 10.60
CA LEU A 78 -4.12 8.89 9.65
C LEU A 78 -3.03 9.88 10.09
N VAL A 79 -1.81 9.38 10.21
CA VAL A 79 -0.57 10.15 10.20
C VAL A 79 0.07 9.98 8.83
N ASP A 80 -0.26 10.91 7.94
CA ASP A 80 0.32 10.97 6.61
C ASP A 80 1.68 11.68 6.68
N VAL A 81 2.75 11.05 6.21
CA VAL A 81 4.09 11.64 6.04
C VAL A 81 4.64 11.37 4.64
N THR A 82 3.75 11.07 3.68
CA THR A 82 4.12 10.89 2.27
C THR A 82 4.70 12.18 1.68
N CYS A 83 5.71 12.05 0.83
CA CYS A 83 6.35 13.18 0.19
C CYS A 83 6.84 12.81 -1.21
N GLY A 84 6.27 13.44 -2.23
CA GLY A 84 6.69 13.26 -3.61
C GLY A 84 7.88 14.11 -4.03
N GLY A 85 8.39 14.93 -3.12
CA GLY A 85 9.45 15.89 -3.39
C GLY A 85 10.68 15.21 -3.99
N ARG A 86 10.85 15.38 -5.29
CA ARG A 86 12.17 15.36 -5.90
C ARG A 86 12.69 16.79 -5.83
N ASP A 87 13.55 17.03 -4.86
CA ASP A 87 14.49 18.14 -4.84
C ASP A 87 15.73 17.63 -4.12
N TYR A 88 16.63 16.99 -4.86
CA TYR A 88 18.03 16.91 -4.43
C TYR A 88 18.59 18.32 -4.64
N ARG A 89 18.44 19.22 -3.66
CA ARG A 89 19.34 20.36 -3.58
C ARG A 89 20.63 19.83 -2.96
N PRO A 90 21.72 19.70 -3.73
CA PRO A 90 23.00 19.37 -3.12
C PRO A 90 23.32 20.44 -2.09
N HIS A 91 23.84 20.03 -0.92
CA HIS A 91 24.52 20.98 -0.07
C HIS A 91 25.65 21.64 -0.88
N PRO A 92 25.96 22.93 -0.66
CA PRO A 92 27.07 23.60 -1.34
C PRO A 92 28.34 22.73 -1.27
N GLY A 93 28.97 22.46 -2.42
CA GLY A 93 30.15 21.59 -2.53
C GLY A 93 29.88 20.08 -2.64
N ALA A 94 28.62 19.63 -2.74
CA ALA A 94 28.33 18.23 -3.09
C ALA A 94 28.53 17.94 -4.59
N LEU A 95 28.41 18.95 -5.46
CA LEU A 95 28.69 18.80 -6.90
C LEU A 95 30.20 18.82 -7.21
N GLU A 96 31.00 19.69 -6.57
CA GLU A 96 32.47 19.64 -6.69
C GLU A 96 33.06 18.28 -6.29
N ARG A 97 32.59 17.68 -5.19
CA ARG A 97 33.09 16.37 -4.74
C ARG A 97 32.73 15.22 -5.67
N ALA A 98 31.61 15.33 -6.37
CA ALA A 98 31.20 14.34 -7.36
C ALA A 98 32.00 14.47 -8.67
N SER A 99 32.49 15.66 -9.00
CA SER A 99 33.32 15.92 -10.19
C SER A 99 34.81 15.62 -9.99
N GLY A 100 35.27 15.46 -8.74
CA GLY A 100 36.67 15.16 -8.40
C GLY A 100 36.93 13.68 -8.07
N ALA A 101 35.97 12.80 -8.36
CA ALA A 101 36.06 11.37 -8.14
C ALA A 101 36.17 10.64 -9.49
N ASP A 102 37.21 10.98 -10.25
CA ASP A 102 37.65 10.29 -11.47
C ASP A 102 39.08 9.76 -11.26
#